data_AF-A0A243REC1-F1
#
_entry.id   AF-A0A243REC1-F1
#
_cell.length_a   1.000
_cell.length_b   1.000
_cell.length_c   1.000
_cell.angle_alpha   90.00
_cell.angle_beta   90.00
_cell.angle_gamma   90.00
#
_symmetry.space_group_name_H-M   'P 1'
#
loop_
_entity.id
_entity.type
_entity.pdbx_description
1 polymer ?
#
loop_
_entity_poly.entity_id
_entity_poly.type
_entity_poly.pdbx_seq_one_letter_code
_entity_poly.pdbx_strand_id
1 'polypeptide(L)'
;MMTVASTGKAMELAEDSEAEDSPIDVAVISSQTETVLHLRMDTTTRAAMDGHLPGLVKELNRLLGEDLGAEDDGEARELVRKGTRLIDLTNRPTAETPAFGTFLYLRDVALLTRRLLWIYSERNGLDAP
;
A
#
# COMPACT_ATOMS: atom_id res chain seq x y z
N MET A 1 22.28 -56.35 1.99
CA MET A 1 23.56 -56.15 1.28
C MET A 1 23.41 -54.88 0.44
N MET A 2 24.25 -53.89 0.75
CA MET A 2 24.53 -52.59 0.09
C MET A 2 23.44 -51.52 -0.15
N THR A 3 23.58 -50.46 0.65
CA THR A 3 23.30 -49.02 0.43
C THR A 3 24.21 -48.35 -0.61
N VAL A 4 23.69 -47.42 -1.44
CA VAL A 4 24.30 -46.14 -1.93
C VAL A 4 23.14 -45.28 -2.51
N ALA A 5 22.64 -44.21 -1.87
CA ALA A 5 23.00 -42.78 -1.94
C ALA A 5 22.99 -42.12 -3.34
N SER A 6 22.20 -41.04 -3.52
CA SER A 6 22.73 -39.75 -3.99
C SER A 6 21.68 -38.63 -3.97
N THR A 7 21.99 -37.60 -3.19
CA THR A 7 21.38 -36.27 -3.07
C THR A 7 21.67 -35.37 -4.27
N GLY A 8 20.68 -34.58 -4.69
CA GLY A 8 20.83 -33.24 -5.29
C GLY A 8 19.52 -32.51 -5.04
N LYS A 9 19.40 -31.49 -4.18
CA LYS A 9 20.06 -30.17 -4.07
C LYS A 9 19.86 -29.28 -5.30
N ALA A 10 18.82 -28.46 -5.23
CA ALA A 10 18.79 -27.01 -5.49
C ALA A 10 17.35 -26.58 -5.10
N MET A 11 17.09 -26.04 -3.91
CA MET A 11 17.44 -24.68 -3.48
C MET A 11 17.07 -23.66 -4.56
N GLU A 12 15.78 -23.33 -4.62
CA GLU A 12 15.33 -22.02 -5.05
C GLU A 12 14.58 -21.44 -3.84
N LEU A 13 15.38 -20.89 -2.92
CA LEU A 13 14.92 -19.83 -2.04
C LEU A 13 14.54 -18.68 -2.99
N ALA A 14 13.24 -18.53 -3.25
CA ALA A 14 12.73 -17.27 -3.78
C ALA A 14 12.87 -16.24 -2.66
N GLU A 15 14.06 -15.64 -2.65
CA GLU A 15 14.39 -14.24 -2.37
C GLU A 15 13.31 -13.44 -1.62
N ASP A 16 13.67 -13.16 -0.37
CA ASP A 16 13.43 -11.90 0.34
C ASP A 16 12.00 -11.49 0.64
N SER A 17 11.52 -12.07 1.73
CA SER A 17 10.88 -11.31 2.80
C SER A 17 11.87 -10.31 3.48
N GLU A 18 12.53 -9.43 2.71
CA GLU A 18 13.30 -8.27 3.23
C GLU A 18 12.60 -6.93 2.94
N ALA A 19 11.48 -6.92 2.22
CA ALA A 19 10.79 -5.68 1.86
C ALA A 19 9.97 -5.02 3.01
N GLU A 20 9.79 -5.71 4.13
CA GLU A 20 9.05 -5.19 5.29
C GLU A 20 9.89 -4.23 6.15
N ASP A 21 11.21 -4.19 5.98
CA ASP A 21 12.14 -3.40 6.84
C ASP A 21 12.86 -2.28 6.07
N SER A 22 12.49 -2.06 4.80
CA SER A 22 12.99 -0.92 4.04
C SER A 22 12.25 0.35 4.47
N PRO A 23 12.96 1.47 4.74
CA PRO A 23 12.32 2.71 5.12
C PRO A 23 11.31 3.18 4.07
N ILE A 24 10.30 3.94 4.52
CA ILE A 24 9.28 4.52 3.66
C ILE A 24 9.96 5.51 2.70
N ASP A 25 9.82 5.24 1.39
CA ASP A 25 10.27 6.15 0.34
C ASP A 25 9.18 7.19 0.08
N VAL A 26 9.31 8.36 0.71
CA VAL A 26 8.34 9.45 0.61
C VAL A 26 8.16 9.90 -0.85
N ALA A 27 9.23 10.04 -1.62
CA ALA A 27 9.16 10.54 -2.99
C ALA A 27 8.39 9.58 -3.92
N VAL A 28 8.63 8.27 -3.76
CA VAL A 28 7.92 7.24 -4.53
C VAL A 28 6.43 7.23 -4.18
N ILE A 29 6.08 7.23 -2.90
CA ILE A 29 4.66 7.20 -2.48
C ILE A 29 3.94 8.50 -2.90
N SER A 30 4.59 9.66 -2.80
CA SER A 30 4.05 10.94 -3.29
C SER A 30 3.73 10.87 -4.77
N SER A 31 4.68 10.43 -5.60
CA SER A 31 4.49 10.30 -7.05
C SER A 31 3.37 9.32 -7.41
N GLN A 32 3.28 8.18 -6.69
CA GLN A 32 2.22 7.20 -6.89
C GLN A 32 0.83 7.74 -6.53
N THR A 33 0.70 8.38 -5.36
CA THR A 33 -0.57 8.99 -4.94
C THR A 33 -0.97 10.12 -5.88
N GLU A 34 -0.03 10.96 -6.32
CA GLU A 34 -0.26 12.00 -7.30
C GLU A 34 -0.77 11.44 -8.63
N THR A 35 -0.13 10.38 -9.15
CA THR A 35 -0.55 9.71 -10.38
C THR A 35 -2.01 9.23 -10.28
N VAL A 36 -2.37 8.57 -9.17
CA VAL A 36 -3.73 8.07 -8.95
C VAL A 36 -4.75 9.22 -8.80
N LEU A 37 -4.37 10.30 -8.10
CA LEU A 37 -5.24 11.46 -7.90
C LEU A 37 -5.51 12.24 -9.20
N HIS A 38 -4.60 12.16 -10.19
CA HIS A 38 -4.75 12.74 -11.52
C HIS A 38 -5.58 11.88 -12.49
N LEU A 39 -5.90 10.64 -12.15
CA LEU A 39 -6.79 9.82 -12.97
C LEU A 39 -8.16 10.49 -13.09
N ARG A 40 -8.69 10.51 -14.32
CA ARG A 40 -10.03 11.02 -14.61
C ARG A 40 -10.95 9.88 -15.01
N MET A 41 -12.14 9.86 -14.42
CA MET A 41 -13.11 8.79 -14.63
C MET A 41 -13.55 8.64 -16.10
N ASP A 42 -13.55 9.74 -16.87
CA ASP A 42 -13.95 9.75 -18.29
C ASP A 42 -12.89 9.16 -19.22
N THR A 43 -11.63 9.10 -18.80
CA THR A 43 -10.50 8.63 -19.63
C THR A 43 -9.84 7.35 -19.12
N THR A 44 -10.02 7.01 -17.83
CA THR A 44 -9.34 5.88 -17.21
C THR A 44 -10.16 4.60 -17.32
N THR A 45 -9.53 3.53 -17.82
CA THR A 45 -10.17 2.22 -17.92
C THR A 45 -10.16 1.48 -16.59
N ARG A 46 -11.10 0.54 -16.41
CA ARG A 46 -11.11 -0.35 -15.24
C ARG A 46 -9.79 -1.14 -15.10
N ALA A 47 -9.29 -1.67 -16.20
CA ALA A 47 -8.03 -2.43 -16.20
C ALA A 47 -6.83 -1.56 -15.77
N ALA A 48 -6.78 -0.29 -16.19
CA ALA A 48 -5.75 0.64 -15.73
C ALA A 48 -5.85 0.89 -14.22
N MET A 49 -7.06 1.06 -13.68
CA MET A 49 -7.29 1.20 -12.24
C MET A 49 -6.84 -0.05 -11.46
N ASP A 50 -7.17 -1.24 -11.94
CA ASP A 50 -6.75 -2.49 -11.31
C ASP A 50 -5.22 -2.65 -11.28
N GLY A 51 -4.50 -2.03 -12.22
CA GLY A 51 -3.03 -1.99 -12.22
C GLY A 51 -2.44 -1.14 -11.08
N HIS A 52 -3.12 -0.08 -10.64
CA HIS A 52 -2.66 0.78 -9.54
C HIS A 52 -3.00 0.22 -8.15
N LEU A 53 -4.09 -0.54 -8.04
CA LEU A 53 -4.67 -0.95 -6.76
C LEU A 53 -3.69 -1.70 -5.84
N PRO A 54 -2.96 -2.74 -6.30
CA PRO A 54 -2.10 -3.52 -5.40
C PRO A 54 -0.95 -2.70 -4.83
N GLY A 55 -0.31 -1.88 -5.68
CA GLY A 55 0.81 -1.03 -5.26
C GLY A 55 0.38 0.00 -4.23
N LEU A 56 -0.72 0.72 -4.50
CA LEU A 56 -1.19 1.76 -3.60
C LEU A 56 -1.69 1.21 -2.25
N VAL A 57 -2.37 0.06 -2.27
CA VAL A 57 -2.80 -0.63 -1.04
C VAL A 57 -1.60 -1.16 -0.24
N LYS A 58 -0.55 -1.63 -0.92
CA LYS A 58 0.71 -2.03 -0.26
C LYS A 58 1.34 -0.86 0.47
N GLU A 59 1.47 0.31 -0.17
CA GLU A 59 2.08 1.48 0.48
C GLU A 59 1.23 2.01 1.64
N LEU A 60 -0.11 2.00 1.52
CA LEU A 60 -0.98 2.31 2.65
C LEU A 60 -0.77 1.32 3.81
N ASN A 61 -0.68 0.02 3.52
CA ASN A 61 -0.44 -1.00 4.55
C ASN A 61 0.92 -0.81 5.25
N ARG A 62 1.97 -0.47 4.50
CA ARG A 62 3.29 -0.16 5.08
C ARG A 62 3.22 1.04 6.03
N LEU A 63 2.61 2.15 5.60
CA LEU A 63 2.41 3.33 6.47
C LEU A 63 1.60 3.00 7.73
N LEU A 64 0.59 2.15 7.64
CA LEU A 64 -0.21 1.73 8.81
C LEU A 64 0.58 0.87 9.80
N GLY A 65 1.73 0.32 9.41
CA GLY A 65 2.67 -0.37 10.29
C GLY A 65 3.63 0.56 11.04
N GLU A 66 3.71 1.83 10.64
CA GLU A 66 4.61 2.82 11.25
C GLU A 66 4.02 3.45 12.51
N ASP A 67 4.87 4.00 13.38
CA ASP A 67 4.43 4.86 14.47
C ASP A 67 4.02 6.25 13.97
N LEU A 68 2.72 6.38 13.71
CA LEU A 68 2.08 7.62 13.28
C LEU A 68 1.53 8.46 14.44
N GLY A 69 1.86 8.14 15.70
CA GLY A 69 1.41 8.91 16.87
C GLY A 69 -0.07 8.72 17.21
N ALA A 70 -0.70 7.62 16.78
CA ALA A 70 -2.11 7.33 17.03
C ALA A 70 -2.45 7.16 18.53
N GLU A 71 -1.46 6.90 19.39
CA GLU A 71 -1.65 6.83 20.84
C GLU A 71 -1.86 8.22 21.46
N ASP A 72 -1.21 9.25 20.90
CA ASP A 72 -1.18 10.61 21.45
C ASP A 72 -2.12 11.58 20.70
N ASP A 73 -2.35 11.36 19.41
CA ASP A 73 -3.15 12.23 18.55
C ASP A 73 -4.44 11.53 18.07
N GLY A 74 -5.58 12.11 18.42
CA GLY A 74 -6.90 11.60 18.05
C GLY A 74 -7.20 11.70 16.55
N GLU A 75 -6.64 12.69 15.85
CA GLU A 75 -6.78 12.82 14.39
C GLU A 75 -5.95 11.74 13.68
N ALA A 76 -4.70 11.55 14.08
CA ALA A 76 -3.85 10.48 13.57
C ALA A 76 -4.50 9.10 13.81
N ARG A 77 -5.07 8.88 15.00
CA ARG A 77 -5.81 7.64 15.32
C ARG A 77 -6.99 7.40 14.39
N GLU A 78 -7.76 8.43 14.07
CA GLU A 78 -8.91 8.30 13.18
C GLU A 78 -8.48 8.01 11.73
N LEU A 79 -7.37 8.59 11.28
CA LEU A 79 -6.80 8.30 9.96
C LEU A 79 -6.28 6.86 9.87
N VAL A 80 -5.56 6.38 10.90
CA VAL A 80 -5.11 4.98 10.99
C VAL A 80 -6.30 4.04 10.95
N ARG A 81 -7.34 4.29 11.77
CA ARG A 81 -8.55 3.46 11.81
C ARG A 81 -9.28 3.42 10.45
N LYS A 82 -9.38 4.57 9.78
CA LYS A 82 -9.93 4.64 8.42
C LYS A 82 -9.10 3.81 7.45
N GLY A 83 -7.78 3.85 7.57
CA GLY A 83 -6.85 3.12 6.70
C GLY A 83 -6.98 1.63 6.87
N THR A 84 -6.91 1.15 8.10
CA THR A 84 -7.10 -0.26 8.44
C THR A 84 -8.44 -0.77 7.92
N ARG A 85 -9.52 0.00 8.09
CA ARG A 85 -10.84 -0.39 7.55
C ARG A 85 -10.83 -0.42 6.02
N LEU A 86 -10.24 0.57 5.37
CA LEU A 86 -10.25 0.68 3.91
C LEU A 86 -9.51 -0.48 3.24
N ILE A 87 -8.36 -0.90 3.78
CA ILE A 87 -7.55 -2.00 3.22
C ILE A 87 -8.02 -3.39 3.62
N ASP A 88 -8.99 -3.49 4.54
CA ASP A 88 -9.62 -4.76 4.89
C ASP A 88 -10.14 -5.45 3.62
N LEU A 89 -9.92 -6.76 3.51
CA LEU A 89 -10.24 -7.54 2.31
C LEU A 89 -11.72 -7.41 1.91
N THR A 90 -12.61 -7.23 2.89
CA THR A 90 -14.06 -7.08 2.63
C THR A 90 -14.43 -5.77 1.95
N ASN A 91 -13.56 -4.76 2.04
CA ASN A 91 -13.79 -3.43 1.47
C ASN A 91 -13.05 -3.20 0.14
N ARG A 92 -12.19 -4.15 -0.28
CA ARG A 92 -11.44 -4.03 -1.53
C ARG A 92 -12.34 -4.26 -2.75
N PRO A 93 -12.13 -3.51 -3.85
CA PRO A 93 -12.78 -3.79 -5.12
C PRO A 93 -12.50 -5.23 -5.59
N THR A 94 -13.54 -5.91 -6.05
CA THR A 94 -13.49 -7.24 -6.67
C THR A 94 -13.73 -7.14 -8.18
N ALA A 95 -13.69 -8.28 -8.88
CA ALA A 95 -14.07 -8.35 -10.29
C ALA A 95 -15.51 -7.88 -10.55
N GLU A 96 -16.39 -7.96 -9.55
CA GLU A 96 -17.80 -7.55 -9.65
C GLU A 96 -18.03 -6.07 -9.32
N THR A 97 -17.06 -5.41 -8.65
CA THR A 97 -17.17 -3.98 -8.34
C THR A 97 -17.25 -3.18 -9.65
N PRO A 98 -18.18 -2.23 -9.81
CA PRO A 98 -18.21 -1.39 -11.01
C PRO A 98 -16.98 -0.49 -11.11
N ALA A 99 -16.61 -0.07 -12.33
CA ALA A 99 -15.47 0.84 -12.55
C ALA A 99 -15.53 2.11 -11.70
N PHE A 100 -16.73 2.67 -11.52
CA PHE A 100 -16.94 3.83 -10.65
C PHE A 100 -16.59 3.55 -9.19
N GLY A 101 -16.93 2.36 -8.68
CA GLY A 101 -16.59 1.96 -7.32
C GLY A 101 -15.08 1.80 -7.13
N THR A 102 -14.40 1.18 -8.10
CA THR A 102 -12.93 1.06 -8.11
C THR A 102 -12.26 2.43 -8.15
N PHE A 103 -12.80 3.36 -8.94
CA PHE A 103 -12.28 4.73 -9.02
C PHE A 103 -12.37 5.46 -7.68
N LEU A 104 -13.53 5.41 -7.02
CA LEU A 104 -13.69 6.04 -5.70
C LEU A 104 -12.76 5.42 -4.67
N TYR A 105 -12.70 4.08 -4.62
CA TYR A 105 -11.81 3.37 -3.71
C TYR A 105 -10.34 3.79 -3.90
N LEU A 106 -9.84 3.84 -5.14
CA LEU A 106 -8.47 4.27 -5.42
C LEU A 106 -8.18 5.69 -4.95
N ARG A 107 -9.13 6.61 -5.15
CA ARG A 107 -8.98 8.00 -4.66
C ARG A 107 -8.96 8.06 -3.14
N ASP A 108 -9.83 7.30 -2.47
CA ASP A 108 -9.87 7.26 -1.01
C ASP A 108 -8.57 6.70 -0.43
N VAL A 109 -8.04 5.63 -1.03
CA VAL A 109 -6.72 5.08 -0.65
C VAL A 109 -5.64 6.14 -0.88
N ALA A 110 -5.58 6.77 -2.06
CA ALA A 110 -4.54 7.75 -2.38
C ALA A 110 -4.55 8.97 -1.45
N LEU A 111 -5.74 9.50 -1.15
CA LEU A 111 -5.90 10.63 -0.22
C LEU A 111 -5.46 10.26 1.19
N LEU A 112 -5.81 9.05 1.65
CA LEU A 112 -5.45 8.62 2.98
C LEU A 112 -3.96 8.31 3.10
N THR A 113 -3.38 7.63 2.11
CA THR A 113 -1.94 7.41 2.01
C THR A 113 -1.19 8.74 2.08
N ARG A 114 -1.60 9.77 1.32
CA ARG A 114 -0.94 11.08 1.35
C ARG A 114 -1.01 11.77 2.73
N ARG A 115 -2.14 11.67 3.43
CA ARG A 115 -2.28 12.24 4.78
C ARG A 115 -1.41 11.52 5.80
N LEU A 116 -1.38 10.19 5.77
CA LEU A 116 -0.54 9.40 6.66
C LEU A 116 0.95 9.59 6.34
N LEU A 117 1.29 9.76 5.05
CA LEU A 117 2.65 10.06 4.61
C LEU A 117 3.13 11.44 5.09
N TRP A 118 2.24 12.43 5.14
CA TRP A 118 2.53 13.74 5.73
C TRP A 118 2.90 13.61 7.21
N ILE A 119 2.07 12.90 7.99
CA ILE A 119 2.32 12.63 9.41
C ILE A 119 3.65 11.89 9.60
N TYR A 120 3.89 10.85 8.79
CA TYR A 120 5.15 10.11 8.80
C TYR A 120 6.35 11.04 8.55
N SER A 121 6.26 11.90 7.54
CA SER A 121 7.35 12.79 7.14
C SER A 121 7.67 13.80 8.24
N GLU A 122 6.65 14.43 8.82
CA GLU A 122 6.83 15.37 9.94
C GLU A 122 7.49 14.71 11.16
N ARG A 123 7.06 13.50 11.51
CA ARG A 123 7.59 12.76 12.66
C ARG A 123 9.04 12.32 12.46
N ASN A 124 9.44 12.07 11.22
CA ASN A 124 10.78 11.61 10.87
C ASN A 124 11.71 12.75 10.38
N GLY A 125 11.25 14.01 10.41
CA GLY A 125 12.03 15.16 9.97
C GLY A 125 12.36 15.13 8.46
N LEU A 126 11.47 14.55 7.66
CA LEU A 126 11.58 14.45 6.20
C LEU A 126 10.79 15.56 5.52
N ASP A 127 11.09 15.79 4.24
CA ASP A 127 10.31 16.70 3.40
C ASP A 127 8.89 16.18 3.20
N ALA A 128 7.91 17.07 3.32
CA ALA A 128 6.51 16.72 3.24
C ALA A 128 6.04 16.50 1.78
N PRO A 129 5.05 15.61 1.54
CA PRO A 129 4.63 15.12 0.22
C PRO A 129 3.66 16.00 -0.60
#